data_AF-A0A7W4B355-F1
#
_entry.id   AF-A0A7W4B355-F1
#
_cell.length_a   1.000
_cell.length_b   1.000
_cell.length_c   1.000
_cell.angle_alpha   90.00
_cell.angle_beta   90.00
_cell.angle_gamma   90.00
#
_symmetry.space_group_name_H-M   'P 1'
#
loop_
_entity.id
_entity.type
_entity.pdbx_description
1 polymer ?
#
loop_
_entity_poly.entity_id
_entity_poly.type
_entity_poly.pdbx_seq_one_letter_code
_entity_poly.pdbx_strand_id
1 'polypeptide(L)' 'VELRKGIVCSTSKVLYQELMALAQQYPHTEGIGRFLIHPDFPVDVRHNAKIFREKLAIWAQKQWKE' A
#
# COMPACT_ATOMS: atom_id res chain seq x y z
N VAL A 1 2.24 -19.11 -6.48
CA VAL A 1 2.89 -17.91 -7.09
C VAL A 1 3.72 -17.27 -6.00
N GLU A 2 5.01 -17.58 -5.95
CA GLU A 2 5.94 -17.03 -4.96
C GLU A 2 6.44 -15.67 -5.44
N LEU A 3 6.19 -14.62 -4.65
CA LEU A 3 6.65 -13.27 -4.94
C LEU A 3 8.15 -13.18 -4.60
N ARG A 4 8.97 -12.92 -5.62
CA ARG A 4 10.41 -12.66 -5.47
C ARG A 4 10.60 -11.44 -4.56
N LYS A 5 11.16 -11.65 -3.36
CA LYS A 5 11.50 -10.66 -2.32
C LYS A 5 12.58 -9.62 -2.73
N GLY A 6 12.75 -9.35 -4.03
CA GLY A 6 13.91 -8.59 -4.57
C GLY A 6 13.60 -7.18 -5.09
N ILE A 7 12.34 -6.75 -5.15
CA ILE A 7 11.96 -5.43 -5.69
C ILE A 7 11.39 -4.60 -4.55
N VAL A 8 12.23 -4.24 -3.59
CA VAL A 8 11.86 -3.28 -2.56
C VAL A 8 12.93 -2.19 -2.60
N CYS A 9 12.70 -1.14 -3.40
CA CYS A 9 13.07 0.26 -3.12
C CYS A 9 13.32 1.11 -4.39
N SER A 10 13.77 0.55 -5.53
CA SER A 10 14.15 1.36 -6.70
C SER A 10 12.97 1.96 -7.49
N THR A 11 11.82 1.28 -7.53
CA THR A 11 10.63 1.72 -8.31
C THR A 11 9.57 2.41 -7.45
N SER A 12 9.85 2.63 -6.16
CA SER A 12 8.88 3.18 -5.20
C SER A 12 8.31 4.51 -5.67
N LYS A 13 9.17 5.43 -6.16
CA LYS A 13 8.77 6.75 -6.64
C LYS A 13 7.80 6.70 -7.83
N VAL A 14 8.08 5.86 -8.83
CA VAL A 14 7.23 5.72 -10.02
C VAL A 14 5.88 5.11 -9.64
N LEU A 15 5.89 4.07 -8.79
CA LEU A 15 4.68 3.45 -8.26
C LEU A 15 3.80 4.46 -7.51
N TYR A 16 4.37 5.30 -6.65
CA TYR A 16 3.61 6.34 -5.96
C TYR A 16 3.00 7.36 -6.94
N GLN A 17 3.73 7.75 -7.99
CA GLN A 17 3.21 8.68 -8.99
C GLN A 17 2.04 8.08 -9.78
N GLU A 18 2.13 6.82 -10.19
CA GLU A 18 1.04 6.12 -10.87
C GLU A 18 -0.20 5.97 -9.98
N LEU A 19 0.01 5.60 -8.71
CA LEU A 19 -1.09 5.49 -7.74
C LEU A 19 -1.74 6.83 -7.44
N MET A 20 -0.96 7.92 -7.36
CA MET A 20 -1.49 9.28 -7.22
C MET A 20 -2.32 9.69 -8.44
N ALA A 21 -1.81 9.44 -9.65
CA ALA A 21 -2.53 9.74 -10.88
C ALA A 21 -3.86 8.98 -10.96
N LEU A 22 -3.87 7.70 -10.56
CA LEU A 22 -5.09 6.89 -10.45
C LEU A 22 -6.05 7.40 -9.38
N ALA A 23 -5.54 7.79 -8.22
CA ALA A 23 -6.35 8.33 -7.13
C ALA A 23 -7.06 9.62 -7.55
N GLN A 24 -6.38 10.51 -8.29
CA GLN A 24 -6.93 11.75 -8.84
C GLN A 24 -7.94 11.52 -9.97
N GLN A 25 -7.90 10.36 -10.64
CA GLN A 25 -8.80 10.06 -11.75
C GLN A 25 -10.26 9.87 -11.29
N TYR A 26 -10.49 9.52 -10.03
CA TYR A 26 -11.83 9.29 -9.50
C TYR A 26 -12.12 10.19 -8.29
N PRO A 27 -13.26 10.92 -8.27
CA PRO A 27 -13.62 11.80 -7.16
C PRO A 27 -13.70 11.11 -5.78
N HIS A 28 -14.00 9.82 -5.75
CA HIS A 28 -14.10 9.05 -4.50
C HIS A 28 -12.74 8.56 -3.97
N THR A 29 -11.70 8.57 -4.79
CA THR A 29 -10.32 8.21 -4.41
C THR A 29 -9.40 9.41 -4.32
N GLU A 30 -9.84 10.59 -4.73
CA GLU A 30 -9.03 11.82 -4.77
C GLU A 30 -8.40 12.17 -3.40
N GLY A 31 -9.09 11.86 -2.31
CA GLY A 31 -8.57 12.05 -0.95
C GLY A 31 -7.45 11.08 -0.53
N ILE A 32 -7.16 10.06 -1.34
CA ILE A 32 -6.11 9.06 -1.06
C ILE A 32 -4.76 9.65 -1.48
N GLY A 33 -4.19 10.46 -0.59
CA GLY A 33 -2.88 11.11 -0.76
C GLY A 33 -1.70 10.31 -0.21
N ARG A 34 -1.97 9.22 0.52
CA ARG A 34 -0.97 8.54 1.36
C ARG A 34 -0.97 7.05 1.08
N PHE A 35 0.18 6.54 0.69
CA PHE A 35 0.40 5.12 0.46
C PHE A 35 1.60 4.65 1.29
N LEU A 36 1.48 3.48 1.91
CA LEU A 36 2.53 2.86 2.70
C LEU A 36 2.83 1.48 2.12
N ILE A 37 4.10 1.19 1.86
CA ILE A 37 4.54 -0.13 1.37
C ILE A 37 4.96 -0.97 2.56
N HIS A 38 4.27 -2.10 2.75
CA HIS A 38 4.61 -3.07 3.79
C HIS A 38 5.35 -4.27 3.17
N PRO A 39 6.62 -4.54 3.54
CA PRO A 39 7.47 -5.52 2.85
C PRO A 39 6.98 -6.98 2.97
N ASP A 40 6.34 -7.34 4.07
CA ASP A 40 5.83 -8.70 4.31
C ASP A 40 4.31 -8.84 4.07
N PHE A 41 3.69 -7.88 3.39
CA PHE A 41 2.24 -7.93 3.20
C PHE A 41 1.87 -8.87 2.04
N PRO A 42 0.99 -9.88 2.25
CA PRO A 42 0.61 -10.80 1.19
C PRO A 42 -0.25 -10.08 0.15
N VAL A 43 0.19 -10.11 -1.11
CA VAL A 43 -0.48 -9.46 -2.26
C VAL A 43 -1.71 -10.25 -2.77
N ASP A 44 -2.01 -11.41 -2.17
CA ASP A 44 -3.11 -12.27 -2.62
C ASP A 44 -4.48 -11.68 -2.21
N VAL A 45 -5.32 -11.43 -3.22
CA VAL A 45 -6.70 -10.92 -3.09
C VAL A 45 -7.58 -11.76 -2.16
N ARG A 46 -7.29 -13.06 -1.98
CA ARG A 46 -7.99 -13.95 -1.02
C ARG A 46 -7.63 -13.64 0.43
N HIS A 47 -6.46 -13.07 0.68
CA HIS A 47 -6.02 -12.63 1.99
C HIS A 47 -6.52 -11.21 2.31
N ASN A 48 -6.86 -10.38 1.31
CA ASN A 48 -7.53 -9.09 1.55
C ASN A 48 -8.89 -9.26 2.24
N ALA A 49 -9.61 -10.35 1.97
CA ALA A 49 -10.83 -10.68 2.71
C ALA A 49 -10.56 -11.14 4.17
N LYS A 50 -9.32 -11.54 4.47
CA LYS A 50 -8.83 -11.98 5.79
C LYS A 50 -7.80 -11.03 6.39
N ILE A 51 -7.75 -9.79 5.91
CA ILE A 51 -6.79 -8.80 6.34
C ILE A 51 -7.14 -8.33 7.75
N PHE A 52 -6.23 -8.52 8.70
CA PHE A 52 -6.38 -8.00 10.05
C PHE A 52 -6.14 -6.48 10.06
N ARG A 53 -7.19 -5.72 9.71
CA ARG A 53 -7.16 -4.25 9.60
C ARG A 53 -6.64 -3.57 10.86
N GLU A 54 -6.93 -4.13 12.03
CA GLU A 54 -6.48 -3.60 13.33
C GLU A 54 -4.95 -3.61 13.45
N LYS A 55 -4.30 -4.71 13.05
CA LYS A 55 -2.84 -4.81 13.07
C LYS A 55 -2.21 -3.85 12.06
N LEU A 56 -2.86 -3.65 10.92
CA LEU A 56 -2.42 -2.68 9.91
C LEU A 56 -2.59 -1.25 10.36
N ALA A 57 -3.67 -0.91 11.05
CA ALA A 57 -3.87 0.43 11.60
C ALA A 57 -2.75 0.77 12.59
N ILE A 58 -2.42 -0.16 13.49
CA ILE A 58 -1.30 0.02 14.45
C ILE A 58 0.03 0.15 13.71
N TRP A 59 0.28 -0.67 12.69
CA TRP A 59 1.51 -0.57 11.91
C TRP A 59 1.59 0.76 11.13
N ALA A 60 0.50 1.18 10.49
CA ALA A 60 0.42 2.44 9.76
C ALA A 60 0.67 3.64 10.68
N GLN A 61 0.09 3.64 11.89
CA GLN A 61 0.37 4.65 12.92
C GLN A 61 1.83 4.63 13.40
N LYS A 62 2.51 3.47 13.37
CA LYS A 62 3.95 3.41 13.69
C LYS A 62 4.83 3.96 12.58
N GLN A 63 4.47 3.74 11.31
CA GLN A 63 5.19 4.29 10.16
C GLN A 63 4.94 5.79 10.00
N TRP A 64 3.74 6.23 10.37
CA TRP A 64 3.32 7.62 10.34
C TRP A 64 2.91 8.06 11.74
N LYS A 65 3.88 8.56 12.50
CA LYS A 65 3.61 9.34 13.71
C LYS A 65 3.16 10.72 13.26
N GLU A 66 1.90 11.03 13.53
CA GLU A 66 1.47 12.43 13.66
C GLU A 66 2.03 13.02 14.96
#